data_AF-A0A7X5UR52-F1
#
_entry.id   AF-A0A7X5UR52-F1
#
_cell.length_a   1.000
_cell.length_b   1.000
_cell.length_c   1.000
_cell.angle_alpha   90.00
_cell.angle_beta   90.00
_cell.angle_gamma   90.00
#
_symmetry.space_group_name_H-M   'P 1'
#
loop_
_entity.id
_entity.type
_entity.pdbx_description
1 polymer ?
#
loop_
_entity_poly.entity_id
_entity_poly.type
_entity_poly.pdbx_seq_one_letter_code
_entity_poly.pdbx_strand_id
1 'polypeptide(L)'
;MEANLPTVDKQAYLAVQARELLGAARRRQSCHAVRVVRHVVAEAGYDDALRLANWYLGMARRETSDPGVLAIARDCLREVKGAGPMP
;
A
#
# COMPACT_ATOMS: atom_id res chain seq x y z
N MET A 1 1.93 -27.45 18.96
CA MET A 1 2.39 -27.60 17.56
C MET A 1 2.55 -26.19 17.02
N GLU A 2 3.76 -25.63 17.09
CA GLU A 2 4.02 -24.32 16.48
C GLU A 2 3.93 -24.51 14.98
N ALA A 3 2.89 -23.95 14.37
CA ALA A 3 2.81 -23.85 12.93
C ALA A 3 3.96 -22.94 12.50
N ASN A 4 5.05 -23.54 12.00
CA ASN A 4 6.08 -22.83 11.27
C ASN A 4 5.42 -22.28 9.99
N LEU A 5 4.81 -21.09 10.12
CA LEU A 5 4.25 -20.38 9.00
C LEU A 5 5.39 -20.09 8.02
N PRO A 6 5.18 -20.31 6.71
CA PRO A 6 6.21 -19.99 5.72
C PRO A 6 6.54 -18.50 5.80
N THR A 7 7.82 -18.18 5.99
CA THR A 7 8.30 -16.81 5.90
C THR A 7 8.12 -16.36 4.45
N VAL A 8 7.10 -15.55 4.19
CA VAL A 8 6.86 -15.00 2.86
C VAL A 8 8.01 -14.05 2.53
N ASP A 9 8.64 -14.25 1.38
CA ASP A 9 9.66 -13.32 0.88
C ASP A 9 9.09 -11.90 0.85
N LYS A 10 9.86 -10.92 1.37
CA LYS A 10 9.41 -9.53 1.51
C LYS A 10 9.01 -8.92 0.16
N GLN A 11 9.71 -9.24 -0.93
CA GLN A 11 9.34 -8.74 -2.25
C GLN A 11 8.05 -9.39 -2.77
N ALA A 12 7.87 -10.70 -2.53
CA ALA A 12 6.62 -11.38 -2.84
C ALA A 12 5.43 -10.78 -2.06
N TYR A 13 5.62 -10.50 -0.77
CA TYR A 13 4.62 -9.80 0.05
C TYR A 13 4.27 -8.42 -0.55
N LEU A 14 5.26 -7.57 -0.82
CA LEU A 14 5.03 -6.23 -1.37
C LEU A 14 4.35 -6.27 -2.75
N ALA A 15 4.67 -7.27 -3.59
CA ALA A 15 4.02 -7.45 -4.88
C ALA A 15 2.53 -7.81 -4.72
N VAL A 16 2.16 -8.61 -3.72
CA VAL A 16 0.76 -8.90 -3.39
C VAL A 16 0.04 -7.62 -2.92
N GLN A 17 0.64 -6.88 -2.00
CA GLN A 17 0.04 -5.63 -1.49
C GLN A 17 -0.13 -4.57 -2.59
N ALA A 18 0.82 -4.51 -3.54
CA ALA A 18 0.68 -3.68 -4.73
C ALA A 18 -0.56 -4.06 -5.55
N ARG A 19 -0.76 -5.36 -5.83
CA ARG A 19 -1.95 -5.84 -6.58
C ARG A 19 -3.26 -5.53 -5.85
N GLU A 20 -3.29 -5.70 -4.52
CA GLU A 20 -4.46 -5.36 -3.71
C GLU A 20 -4.79 -3.86 -3.78
N LEU A 21 -3.79 -2.98 -3.73
CA LEU A 21 -4.00 -1.54 -3.93
C LEU A 21 -4.62 -1.22 -5.29
N LEU A 22 -4.15 -1.89 -6.35
CA LEU A 22 -4.72 -1.71 -7.69
C LEU A 22 -6.17 -2.19 -7.77
N GLY A 23 -6.47 -3.32 -7.15
CA GLY A 23 -7.83 -3.86 -7.05
C GLY A 23 -8.76 -2.91 -6.30
N ALA A 24 -8.33 -2.42 -5.14
CA ALA A 24 -9.07 -1.45 -4.33
C ALA A 24 -9.34 -0.16 -5.09
N ALA A 25 -8.35 0.36 -5.82
CA ALA A 25 -8.46 1.57 -6.63
C ALA A 25 -9.50 1.44 -7.73
N ARG A 26 -9.44 0.35 -8.51
CA ARG A 26 -10.40 0.05 -9.60
C ARG A 26 -11.83 -0.05 -9.08
N ARG A 27 -12.01 -0.55 -7.85
CA ARG A 27 -13.30 -0.66 -7.15
C ARG A 27 -13.67 0.59 -6.34
N ARG A 28 -12.84 1.64 -6.37
CA ARG A 28 -13.00 2.88 -5.57
C ARG A 28 -13.14 2.65 -4.06
N GLN A 29 -12.48 1.62 -3.54
CA GLN A 29 -12.50 1.24 -2.12
C GLN A 29 -11.37 1.94 -1.34
N SER A 30 -11.53 3.24 -1.08
CA SER A 30 -10.53 4.07 -0.38
C SER A 30 -10.11 3.48 0.98
N CYS A 31 -11.08 3.09 1.79
CA CYS A 31 -10.83 2.52 3.13
C CYS A 31 -10.01 1.21 3.05
N HIS A 32 -10.23 0.40 2.02
CA HIS A 32 -9.47 -0.82 1.83
C HIS A 32 -8.02 -0.53 1.41
N ALA A 33 -7.82 0.43 0.50
CA ALA A 33 -6.49 0.84 0.09
C ALA A 33 -5.66 1.39 1.27
N VAL A 34 -6.28 2.19 2.15
CA VAL A 34 -5.66 2.68 3.39
C VAL A 34 -5.30 1.53 4.33
N ARG A 35 -6.18 0.54 4.48
CA ARG A 35 -5.88 -0.66 5.30
C ARG A 35 -4.69 -1.46 4.77
N VAL A 36 -4.53 -1.56 3.44
CA VAL A 36 -3.37 -2.23 2.83
C VAL A 36 -2.08 -1.53 3.21
N VAL A 37 -1.98 -0.19 3.06
CA VAL A 37 -0.74 0.50 3.43
C VAL A 37 -0.45 0.46 4.93
N ARG A 38 -1.47 0.52 5.81
CA ARG A 38 -1.29 0.33 7.26
C ARG A 38 -0.73 -1.05 7.58
N HIS A 39 -1.22 -2.08 6.90
CA HIS A 39 -0.72 -3.43 7.08
C HIS A 39 0.75 -3.55 6.63
N VAL A 40 1.13 -2.90 5.53
CA VAL A 40 2.53 -2.87 5.09
C VAL A 40 3.44 -2.14 6.10
N VAL A 41 2.96 -1.04 6.71
CA VAL A 41 3.72 -0.38 7.78
C VAL A 41 3.99 -1.35 8.93
N ALA A 42 2.99 -2.14 9.34
CA ALA A 42 3.11 -3.07 10.45
C ALA A 42 4.01 -4.28 10.13
N GLU A 43 3.92 -4.85 8.93
CA GLU A 43 4.62 -6.10 8.58
C GLU A 43 5.99 -5.89 7.92
N ALA A 44 6.14 -4.84 7.10
CA ALA A 44 7.34 -4.60 6.30
C ALA A 44 8.10 -3.33 6.70
N GLY A 45 7.48 -2.47 7.51
CA GLY A 45 8.06 -1.22 8.01
C GLY A 45 7.69 0.01 7.19
N TYR A 46 8.00 1.17 7.77
CA TYR A 46 7.68 2.49 7.22
C TYR A 46 8.27 2.71 5.82
N ASP A 47 9.54 2.37 5.60
CA ASP A 47 10.23 2.66 4.33
C ASP A 47 9.62 1.90 3.16
N ASP A 48 9.25 0.63 3.35
CA ASP A 48 8.60 -0.16 2.31
C ASP A 48 7.16 0.30 2.05
N ALA A 49 6.43 0.67 3.09
CA ALA A 49 5.11 1.28 2.95
C ALA A 49 5.20 2.60 2.17
N LEU A 50 6.22 3.42 2.45
CA LEU A 50 6.44 4.69 1.77
C LEU A 50 6.83 4.47 0.30
N ARG A 51 7.69 3.48 0.03
CA ARG A 51 8.05 3.08 -1.33
C ARG A 51 6.81 2.62 -2.11
N LEU A 52 5.96 1.79 -1.50
CA LEU A 52 4.73 1.29 -2.11
C LEU A 52 3.72 2.41 -2.39
N ALA A 53 3.48 3.31 -1.43
CA ALA A 53 2.55 4.42 -1.58
C ALA A 53 3.02 5.41 -2.67
N ASN A 54 4.32 5.71 -2.74
CA ASN A 54 4.88 6.55 -3.80
C ASN A 54 4.79 5.87 -5.17
N TRP A 55 5.09 4.57 -5.26
CA TRP A 55 4.92 3.81 -6.50
C TRP A 55 3.47 3.86 -6.99
N TYR A 56 2.50 3.64 -6.09
CA TYR A 56 1.08 3.65 -6.43
C TYR A 56 0.62 5.04 -6.91
N LEU A 57 1.01 6.12 -6.23
CA LEU A 57 0.73 7.48 -6.69
C LEU A 57 1.35 7.79 -8.06
N GLY A 58 2.60 7.36 -8.28
CA GLY A 58 3.30 7.52 -9.55
C GLY A 58 2.61 6.76 -10.68
N MET A 59 2.16 5.53 -10.43
CA MET A 59 1.39 4.75 -11.39
C MET A 59 0.04 5.42 -11.69
N ALA A 60 -0.73 5.77 -10.66
CA ALA A 60 -2.05 6.38 -10.82
C ALA A 60 -2.00 7.64 -11.69
N ARG A 61 -0.97 8.48 -11.52
CA ARG A 61 -0.73 9.67 -12.36
C ARG A 61 -0.41 9.35 -13.83
N ARG A 62 0.20 8.20 -14.11
CA ARG A 62 0.57 7.80 -15.48
C ARG A 62 -0.56 7.10 -16.21
N GLU A 63 -1.36 6.29 -15.50
CA GLU A 63 -2.34 5.39 -16.13
C GLU A 63 -3.77 5.93 -16.13
N THR A 64 -4.07 6.97 -15.35
CA THR A 64 -5.43 7.52 -15.30
C THR A 64 -5.49 9.00 -14.99
N SER A 65 -6.55 9.64 -15.49
CA SER A 65 -6.95 11.01 -15.13
C SER A 65 -8.12 11.03 -14.15
N ASP A 66 -8.57 9.89 -13.64
CA ASP A 66 -9.69 9.80 -12.69
C ASP A 66 -9.33 10.47 -11.35
N PRO A 67 -9.97 11.58 -10.98
CA PRO A 67 -9.65 12.29 -9.75
C PRO A 67 -9.93 11.44 -8.49
N GLY A 68 -10.86 10.49 -8.54
CA GLY A 68 -11.14 9.57 -7.44
C GLY A 68 -9.99 8.61 -7.18
N VAL A 69 -9.39 8.05 -8.23
CA VAL A 69 -8.21 7.16 -8.10
C VAL A 69 -7.00 7.95 -7.60
N LEU A 70 -6.80 9.16 -8.11
CA LEU A 70 -5.71 10.05 -7.64
C LEU A 70 -5.90 10.47 -6.18
N ALA A 71 -7.14 10.69 -5.73
CA ALA A 71 -7.45 10.98 -4.33
C ALA A 71 -7.09 9.80 -3.42
N ILE A 72 -7.50 8.57 -3.78
CA ILE A 72 -7.16 7.35 -3.03
C ILE A 72 -5.63 7.18 -2.91
N ALA A 73 -4.89 7.38 -4.01
CA ALA A 73 -3.44 7.28 -3.98
C ALA A 73 -2.77 8.32 -3.07
N ARG A 74 -3.32 9.55 -3.02
CA ARG A 74 -2.86 10.60 -2.10
C ARG A 74 -3.19 10.26 -0.65
N ASP A 75 -4.36 9.69 -0.39
CA ASP A 75 -4.77 9.28 0.96
C ASP A 75 -3.86 8.18 1.50
N CYS A 76 -3.52 7.18 0.67
CA CYS A 76 -2.53 6.17 1.02
C CYS A 76 -1.16 6.79 1.39
N LEU A 77 -0.68 7.74 0.60
CA LEU A 77 0.59 8.42 0.89
C LEU A 77 0.53 9.27 2.16
N ARG A 78 -0.60 9.95 2.40
CA ARG A 78 -0.82 10.73 3.63
C ARG A 78 -0.82 9.83 4.85
N GLU A 79 -1.47 8.67 4.75
CA GLU A 79 -1.53 7.69 5.83
C GLU A 79 -0.14 7.21 6.24
N VAL A 80 0.69 6.79 5.28
CA VAL A 80 2.05 6.34 5.59
C VAL A 80 2.88 7.46 6.22
N LYS A 81 2.84 8.67 5.65
CA LYS A 81 3.56 9.83 6.22
C LYS A 81 3.10 10.19 7.63
N GLY A 82 1.82 10.01 7.94
CA GLY A 82 1.25 10.24 9.26
C GLY A 82 1.69 9.21 10.30
N ALA A 83 2.01 7.99 9.89
CA ALA A 83 2.56 6.97 10.78
C ALA A 83 3.99 7.30 11.24
N GLY A 84 4.78 7.98 10.38
CA GLY A 84 6.17 8.33 10.65
C GLY A 84 7.11 7.10 10.70
N PRO A 85 8.43 7.32 10.71
CA PRO A 85 9.37 6.24 10.96
C PRO A 85 9.16 5.69 12.37
N MET A 86 9.08 4.36 12.51
CA MET A 86 9.06 3.71 13.82
C MET A 86 10.45 3.84 14.46
N PRO A 87 10.54 4.17 15.76
CA PRO A 87 11.81 4.32 16.48
C PRO A 87 12.58 3.00 16.63
#